data_AF-A0A9X1UW17-F1
#
_entry.id   AF-A0A9X1UW17-F1
#
_cell.length_a   1.000
_cell.length_b   1.000
_cell.length_c   1.000
_cell.angle_alpha   90.00
_cell.angle_beta   90.00
_cell.angle_gamma   90.00
#
_symmetry.space_group_name_H-M   'P 1'
#
loop_
_entity.id
_entity.type
_entity.pdbx_description
1 polymer ?
#
loop_
_entity_poly.entity_id
_entity_poly.type
_entity_poly.pdbx_seq_one_letter_code
_entity_poly.pdbx_strand_id
1 'polypeptide(L)'
;MGFRQIWVLIKVFITKPFLVIPTYKATKQTIIICNKKFGKEHHKNTRANAFRHALWNFLLCRKCFEVLKSVNSAANWSEKVTNLHELLSPNADIARIMDLHNNFIGRNLFIKEPELDIIEKLEYMMGKAVKARSVEDIKEAGNSLVYIED
;
A
#
# COMPACT_ATOMS: atom_id res chain seq x y z
N MET A 1 -6.31 -16.89 10.24
CA MET A 1 -6.43 -16.86 8.76
C MET A 1 -7.24 -18.08 8.33
N GLY A 2 -8.40 -17.90 7.70
CA GLY A 2 -9.30 -19.00 7.31
C GLY A 2 -8.95 -19.60 5.93
N PHE A 3 -9.32 -20.86 5.69
CA PHE A 3 -9.06 -21.58 4.43
C PHE A 3 -9.47 -20.79 3.18
N ARG A 4 -10.64 -20.12 3.21
CA ARG A 4 -11.12 -19.27 2.10
C ARG A 4 -10.13 -18.16 1.72
N GLN A 5 -9.45 -17.57 2.69
CA GLN A 5 -8.53 -16.44 2.51
C GLN A 5 -7.26 -16.88 1.76
N ILE A 6 -6.73 -18.05 2.10
CA ILE A 6 -5.58 -18.68 1.44
C ILE A 6 -5.91 -19.02 -0.02
N TRP A 7 -7.11 -19.56 -0.28
CA TRP A 7 -7.56 -19.88 -1.63
C TRP A 7 -7.68 -18.65 -2.54
N VAL A 8 -8.14 -17.50 -2.03
CA VAL A 8 -8.20 -16.28 -2.85
C VAL A 8 -6.80 -15.76 -3.17
N LEU A 9 -5.87 -15.80 -2.20
CA LEU A 9 -4.48 -15.37 -2.42
C LEU A 9 -3.80 -16.23 -3.49
N ILE A 10 -3.95 -17.56 -3.39
CA ILE A 10 -3.45 -18.52 -4.38
C ILE A 10 -4.05 -18.23 -5.77
N LYS A 11 -5.36 -17.98 -5.86
CA LYS A 11 -6.03 -17.69 -7.15
C LYS A 11 -5.50 -16.41 -7.82
N VAL A 12 -5.17 -15.36 -7.07
CA VAL A 12 -4.58 -14.13 -7.65
C VAL A 12 -3.27 -14.45 -8.35
N PHE A 13 -2.39 -15.22 -7.71
CA PHE A 13 -1.09 -15.57 -8.27
C PHE A 13 -1.14 -16.62 -9.38
N ILE A 14 -2.12 -17.54 -9.37
CA ILE A 14 -2.36 -18.47 -10.49
C ILE A 14 -2.60 -17.71 -11.80
N THR A 15 -3.30 -16.57 -11.75
CA THR A 15 -3.58 -15.80 -12.98
C THR A 15 -2.34 -15.11 -13.58
N LYS A 16 -1.31 -14.83 -12.77
CA LYS A 16 -0.07 -14.16 -13.21
C LYS A 16 1.14 -14.66 -12.39
N PRO A 17 1.59 -15.91 -12.58
CA PRO A 17 2.63 -16.52 -11.73
C PRO A 17 3.97 -15.78 -11.80
N PHE A 18 4.31 -15.18 -12.94
CA PHE A 18 5.52 -14.38 -13.12
C PHE A 18 5.57 -13.12 -12.23
N LEU A 19 4.42 -12.70 -11.67
CA LEU A 19 4.35 -11.55 -10.76
C LEU A 19 4.55 -11.90 -9.29
N VAL A 20 4.70 -13.18 -8.93
CA VAL A 20 4.98 -13.61 -7.55
C VAL A 20 6.28 -12.99 -7.05
N ILE A 21 7.36 -13.14 -7.81
CA ILE A 21 8.70 -12.65 -7.45
C ILE A 21 8.74 -11.11 -7.29
N PRO A 22 8.31 -10.29 -8.28
CA PRO A 22 8.33 -8.84 -8.12
C PRO A 22 7.43 -8.36 -6.98
N THR A 23 6.26 -9.00 -6.76
CA THR A 23 5.38 -8.69 -5.62
C THR A 23 6.10 -8.96 -4.30
N TYR A 24 6.72 -10.13 -4.14
CA TYR A 24 7.49 -10.48 -2.95
C TYR A 24 8.66 -9.51 -2.71
N LYS A 25 9.42 -9.18 -3.76
CA LYS A 25 10.54 -8.21 -3.67
C LYS A 25 10.06 -6.84 -3.21
N ALA A 26 8.95 -6.33 -3.74
CA ALA A 26 8.36 -5.06 -3.34
C ALA A 26 7.92 -5.08 -1.86
N THR A 27 7.21 -6.12 -1.45
CA THR A 27 6.76 -6.27 -0.05
C THR A 27 7.95 -6.34 0.90
N LYS A 28 8.95 -7.19 0.60
CA LYS A 28 10.16 -7.32 1.42
C LYS A 28 10.92 -5.99 1.53
N GLN A 29 11.11 -5.29 0.41
CA GLN A 29 11.78 -3.99 0.39
C GLN A 29 11.04 -2.97 1.26
N THR A 30 9.70 -2.92 1.16
CA THR A 30 8.87 -2.02 1.97
C THR A 30 9.06 -2.26 3.46
N ILE A 31 8.97 -3.52 3.88
CA ILE A 31 9.10 -3.90 5.29
C ILE A 31 10.51 -3.61 5.82
N ILE A 32 11.57 -3.86 5.04
CA ILE A 32 12.94 -3.52 5.44
C ILE A 32 13.08 -2.00 5.68
N ILE A 33 12.57 -1.19 4.74
CA ILE A 33 12.65 0.28 4.85
C ILE A 33 11.86 0.76 6.07
N CYS A 34 10.63 0.27 6.27
CA CYS A 34 9.78 0.71 7.37
C CYS A 34 10.31 0.25 8.72
N ASN A 35 10.80 -0.99 8.84
CA ASN A 35 11.45 -1.48 10.07
C ASN A 35 12.66 -0.61 10.43
N LYS A 36 13.50 -0.27 9.45
CA LYS A 36 14.68 0.57 9.68
C LYS A 36 14.30 1.99 10.14
N LYS A 37 13.21 2.56 9.61
CA LYS A 37 12.80 3.93 9.90
C LYS A 37 11.95 4.06 11.16
N PHE A 38 11.06 3.10 11.42
CA PHE A 38 9.97 3.26 12.40
C PHE A 38 9.90 2.11 13.41
N GLY A 39 10.75 1.10 13.30
CA GLY A 39 10.67 -0.09 14.14
C GLY A 39 9.28 -0.74 14.04
N LYS A 40 8.64 -0.98 15.18
CA LYS A 40 7.30 -1.61 15.19
C LYS A 40 6.14 -0.64 14.96
N GLU A 41 6.40 0.66 14.90
CA GLU A 41 5.33 1.68 14.88
C GLU A 41 4.49 1.62 13.61
N HIS A 42 5.10 1.22 12.50
CA HIS A 42 4.40 1.07 11.23
C HIS A 42 3.41 -0.10 11.20
N HIS A 43 3.26 -0.89 12.28
CA HIS A 43 2.26 -1.95 12.41
C HIS A 43 0.96 -1.50 13.07
N LYS A 44 0.92 -0.28 13.61
CA LYS A 44 -0.27 0.36 14.19
C LYS A 44 -1.01 1.20 13.15
N ASN A 45 -1.99 2.01 13.54
CA ASN A 45 -2.70 2.89 12.60
C ASN A 45 -2.14 4.33 12.57
N THR A 46 -0.82 4.47 12.67
CA THR A 46 -0.11 5.75 12.79
C THR A 46 0.36 6.32 11.44
N ARG A 47 1.00 7.49 11.47
CA ARG A 47 1.66 8.09 10.29
C ARG A 47 2.67 7.14 9.63
N ALA A 48 3.37 6.34 10.42
CA ALA A 48 4.32 5.34 9.93
C ALA A 48 3.61 4.25 9.11
N ASN A 49 2.39 3.88 9.49
CA ASN A 49 1.58 2.95 8.72
C ASN A 49 1.07 3.57 7.42
N ALA A 50 0.62 4.83 7.45
CA ALA A 50 0.23 5.55 6.25
C ALA A 50 1.37 5.60 5.22
N PHE A 51 2.58 5.91 5.68
CA PHE A 51 3.81 5.83 4.87
C PHE A 51 4.03 4.42 4.30
N ARG A 52 3.94 3.38 5.14
CA ARG A 52 4.15 1.98 4.74
C ARG A 52 3.20 1.57 3.61
N HIS A 53 1.91 1.86 3.74
CA HIS A 53 0.88 1.48 2.75
C HIS A 53 1.09 2.17 1.39
N ALA A 54 1.39 3.48 1.42
CA ALA A 54 1.69 4.22 0.21
C ALA A 54 3.00 3.73 -0.45
N LEU A 55 4.04 3.51 0.35
CA LEU A 55 5.33 2.99 -0.15
C LEU A 55 5.15 1.60 -0.76
N TRP A 56 4.40 0.73 -0.08
CA TRP A 56 4.15 -0.62 -0.56
C TRP A 56 3.54 -0.62 -1.95
N ASN A 57 2.49 0.18 -2.15
CA ASN A 57 1.79 0.24 -3.43
C ASN A 57 2.66 0.83 -4.53
N PHE A 58 3.42 1.89 -4.23
CA PHE A 58 4.35 2.45 -5.22
C PHE A 58 5.42 1.43 -5.64
N LEU A 59 6.04 0.75 -4.67
CA LEU A 59 7.07 -0.26 -4.94
C LEU A 59 6.52 -1.48 -5.67
N LEU A 60 5.30 -1.90 -5.36
CA LEU A 60 4.64 -3.02 -6.02
C LEU A 60 4.35 -2.66 -7.48
N CYS A 61 3.81 -1.48 -7.74
CA CYS A 61 3.68 -0.96 -9.10
C CYS A 61 5.03 -0.95 -9.83
N ARG A 62 6.07 -0.35 -9.24
CA ARG A 62 7.39 -0.22 -9.86
C ARG A 62 8.01 -1.58 -10.20
N LYS A 63 7.98 -2.53 -9.27
CA LYS A 63 8.54 -3.88 -9.49
C LYS A 63 7.73 -4.69 -10.49
N CYS A 64 6.41 -4.58 -10.49
CA CYS A 64 5.58 -5.27 -11.48
C CYS A 64 5.63 -4.61 -12.86
N PHE A 65 5.88 -3.31 -12.95
CA PHE A 65 6.11 -2.60 -14.20
C PHE A 65 7.35 -3.12 -14.94
N GLU A 66 8.41 -3.50 -14.22
CA GLU A 66 9.60 -4.13 -14.83
C GLU A 66 9.25 -5.36 -15.68
N VAL A 67 8.19 -6.10 -15.32
CA VAL A 67 7.70 -7.29 -16.03
C VAL A 67 6.58 -6.94 -17.02
N LEU A 68 5.60 -6.13 -16.60
CA LEU A 68 4.38 -5.85 -17.36
C LEU A 68 4.56 -4.77 -18.43
N LYS A 69 5.57 -3.90 -18.30
CA LYS A 69 5.85 -2.77 -19.20
C LYS A 69 4.67 -1.82 -19.44
N SER A 70 3.71 -1.79 -18.52
CA SER A 70 2.51 -0.97 -18.59
C SER A 70 2.18 -0.43 -17.21
N VAL A 71 2.15 0.91 -17.09
CA VAL A 71 1.85 1.63 -15.84
C VAL A 71 0.48 1.21 -15.29
N ASN A 72 -0.55 1.24 -16.15
CA ASN A 72 -1.90 0.84 -15.77
C ASN A 72 -1.98 -0.62 -15.34
N SER A 73 -1.29 -1.53 -16.05
CA SER A 73 -1.30 -2.96 -15.69
C SER A 73 -0.62 -3.22 -14.35
N ALA A 74 0.45 -2.48 -14.06
CA ALA A 74 1.16 -2.55 -12.78
C ALA A 74 0.32 -1.98 -11.62
N ALA A 75 -0.34 -0.84 -11.84
CA ALA A 75 -1.25 -0.24 -10.87
C ALA A 75 -2.45 -1.15 -10.55
N ASN A 76 -3.08 -1.73 -11.59
CA ASN A 76 -4.20 -2.66 -11.43
C ASN A 76 -3.78 -3.93 -10.68
N TRP A 77 -2.56 -4.42 -10.93
CA TRP A 77 -2.03 -5.56 -10.18
C TRP A 77 -1.78 -5.21 -8.71
N SER A 78 -1.18 -4.05 -8.43
CA SER A 78 -0.99 -3.57 -7.05
C SER A 78 -2.32 -3.50 -6.31
N GLU A 79 -3.31 -2.86 -6.90
CA GLU A 79 -4.64 -2.75 -6.31
C GLU A 79 -5.26 -4.12 -6.01
N LYS A 80 -5.20 -5.05 -6.97
CA LYS A 80 -5.75 -6.40 -6.79
C LYS A 80 -5.10 -7.13 -5.62
N VAL A 81 -3.78 -7.04 -5.49
CA VAL A 81 -3.03 -7.68 -4.39
C VAL A 81 -3.34 -7.02 -3.05
N THR A 82 -3.32 -5.69 -2.99
CA THR A 82 -3.47 -4.97 -1.72
C THR A 82 -4.92 -4.94 -1.25
N ASN A 83 -5.89 -4.81 -2.14
CA ASN A 83 -7.31 -4.90 -1.76
C ASN A 83 -7.65 -6.29 -1.22
N LEU A 84 -7.05 -7.34 -1.80
CA LEU A 84 -7.18 -8.67 -1.24
C LEU A 84 -6.52 -8.75 0.14
N HIS A 85 -5.29 -8.26 0.32
CA HIS A 85 -4.66 -8.21 1.64
C HIS A 85 -5.56 -7.54 2.68
N GLU A 86 -6.08 -6.34 2.39
CA GLU A 86 -6.96 -5.60 3.29
C GLU A 86 -8.29 -6.31 3.59
N LEU A 87 -8.84 -7.04 2.62
CA LEU A 87 -10.05 -7.87 2.83
C LEU A 87 -9.80 -9.06 3.76
N LEU A 88 -8.57 -9.56 3.80
CA LEU A 88 -8.20 -10.73 4.60
C LEU A 88 -7.68 -10.36 5.99
N SER A 89 -7.21 -9.13 6.16
CA SER A 89 -6.73 -8.58 7.44
C SER A 89 -7.86 -8.46 8.48
N PRO A 90 -7.59 -8.71 9.77
CA PRO A 90 -8.58 -8.62 10.85
C PRO A 90 -8.83 -7.17 11.30
N ASN A 91 -8.69 -6.18 10.41
CA ASN A 91 -8.77 -4.76 10.75
C ASN A 91 -10.22 -4.31 10.94
N ALA A 92 -10.43 -3.35 11.85
CA ALA A 92 -11.69 -2.62 11.93
C ALA A 92 -11.97 -1.86 10.62
N ASP A 93 -13.24 -1.60 10.32
CA ASP A 93 -13.64 -1.01 9.03
C ASP A 93 -12.97 0.33 8.73
N ILE A 94 -12.85 1.22 9.72
CA ILE A 94 -12.18 2.51 9.53
C ILE A 94 -10.68 2.37 9.23
N ALA A 95 -9.99 1.45 9.91
CA ALA A 95 -8.57 1.16 9.67
C ALA A 95 -8.37 0.59 8.25
N ARG A 96 -9.24 -0.32 7.84
CA ARG A 96 -9.24 -0.88 6.48
C ARG A 96 -9.46 0.20 5.42
N ILE A 97 -10.37 1.15 5.64
CA ILE A 97 -10.63 2.26 4.71
C ILE A 97 -9.42 3.21 4.64
N MET A 98 -8.78 3.51 5.77
CA MET A 98 -7.54 4.29 5.83
C MET A 98 -6.41 3.60 5.04
N ASP A 99 -6.22 2.29 5.23
CA ASP A 99 -5.21 1.51 4.51
C ASP A 99 -5.49 1.51 3.00
N LEU A 100 -6.74 1.32 2.57
CA LEU A 100 -7.15 1.41 1.17
C LEU A 100 -6.89 2.78 0.56
N HIS A 101 -7.15 3.86 1.29
CA HIS A 101 -6.85 5.23 0.88
C HIS A 101 -5.36 5.45 0.68
N ASN A 102 -4.53 5.11 1.67
CA ASN A 102 -3.08 5.26 1.57
C ASN A 102 -2.48 4.36 0.47
N ASN A 103 -3.03 3.16 0.29
CA ASN A 103 -2.70 2.28 -0.83
C ASN A 103 -2.95 2.99 -2.18
N PHE A 104 -4.11 3.63 -2.35
CA PHE A 104 -4.44 4.40 -3.54
C PHE A 104 -3.47 5.57 -3.78
N ILE A 105 -3.10 6.33 -2.74
CA ILE A 105 -2.11 7.42 -2.85
C ILE A 105 -0.79 6.91 -3.44
N GLY A 106 -0.28 5.79 -2.92
CA GLY A 106 0.94 5.15 -3.43
C GLY A 106 0.86 4.78 -4.92
N ARG A 107 -0.26 4.18 -5.34
CA ARG A 107 -0.49 3.85 -6.76
C ARG A 107 -0.59 5.09 -7.63
N ASN A 108 -1.30 6.12 -7.16
CA ASN A 108 -1.51 7.35 -7.92
C ASN A 108 -0.21 8.14 -8.12
N LEU A 109 0.68 8.15 -7.12
CA LEU A 109 2.03 8.71 -7.25
C LEU A 109 2.82 7.98 -8.36
N PHE A 110 2.79 6.65 -8.38
CA PHE A 110 3.45 5.87 -9.43
C PHE A 110 2.87 6.14 -10.82
N ILE A 111 1.55 6.23 -10.94
CA ILE A 111 0.89 6.51 -12.23
C ILE A 111 1.34 7.86 -12.80
N LYS A 112 1.48 8.87 -11.94
CA LYS A 112 1.89 10.22 -12.34
C LYS A 112 3.38 10.30 -12.65
N GLU A 113 4.21 9.65 -11.83
CA GLU A 113 5.66 9.77 -11.91
C GLU A 113 6.34 8.46 -11.45
N PRO A 114 6.53 7.48 -12.37
CA PRO A 114 7.12 6.18 -12.04
C PRO A 114 8.55 6.24 -11.48
N GLU A 115 9.31 7.26 -11.88
CA GLU A 115 10.71 7.49 -11.51
C GLU A 115 10.88 8.38 -10.27
N LEU A 116 9.79 8.77 -9.63
CA LEU A 116 9.79 9.61 -8.43
C LEU A 116 10.68 9.03 -7.32
N ASP A 117 11.44 9.89 -6.64
CA ASP A 117 12.00 9.53 -5.33
C ASP A 117 10.87 9.43 -4.31
N ILE A 118 10.30 8.24 -4.26
CA ILE A 118 9.13 7.95 -3.45
C ILE A 118 9.44 8.07 -1.96
N ILE A 119 10.68 7.86 -1.52
CA ILE A 119 11.01 7.91 -0.10
C ILE A 119 10.95 9.35 0.37
N GLU A 120 11.66 10.25 -0.31
CA GLU A 120 11.65 11.67 0.00
C GLU A 120 10.22 12.23 -0.09
N LYS A 121 9.48 11.86 -1.16
CA LYS A 121 8.10 12.31 -1.33
C LYS A 121 7.21 11.87 -0.17
N LEU A 122 7.26 10.61 0.21
CA LEU A 122 6.39 10.08 1.26
C LEU A 122 6.79 10.59 2.65
N GLU A 123 8.07 10.88 2.89
CA GLU A 123 8.50 11.53 4.14
C GLU A 123 7.90 12.93 4.27
N TYR A 124 7.94 13.71 3.18
CA TYR A 124 7.27 15.01 3.12
C TYR A 124 5.76 14.89 3.34
N MET A 125 5.09 13.95 2.66
CA MET A 125 3.65 13.74 2.81
C MET A 125 3.27 13.23 4.20
N MET A 126 4.11 12.40 4.83
CA MET A 126 3.91 11.90 6.19
C MET A 126 3.98 13.02 7.22
N GLY A 127 4.87 14.00 7.04
CA GLY A 127 4.93 15.21 7.88
C GLY A 127 3.64 16.03 7.85
N LYS A 128 2.89 15.94 6.74
CA LYS A 128 1.61 16.63 6.51
C LYS A 128 0.40 15.70 6.57
N ALA A 129 0.55 14.47 7.06
CA ALA A 129 -0.53 13.51 7.10
C ALA A 129 -1.69 14.03 7.98
N VAL A 130 -2.92 13.70 7.59
CA VAL A 130 -4.15 14.12 8.27
C VAL A 130 -4.60 13.03 9.22
N LYS A 131 -4.93 13.41 10.46
CA LYS A 131 -5.56 12.48 11.41
C LYS A 131 -7.05 12.43 11.11
N ALA A 132 -7.55 11.26 10.74
CA ALA A 132 -8.97 11.01 10.57
C ALA A 132 -9.57 10.45 11.87
N ARG A 133 -10.82 10.84 12.16
CA ARG A 133 -11.65 10.32 13.24
C ARG A 133 -12.90 9.62 12.70
N SER A 134 -13.25 9.87 11.44
CA SER A 134 -14.40 9.29 10.75
C SER A 134 -14.03 8.79 9.35
N VAL A 135 -14.96 8.06 8.71
CA VAL A 135 -14.81 7.65 7.30
C VAL A 135 -14.93 8.86 6.37
N GLU A 136 -15.73 9.84 6.76
CA GLU A 136 -15.94 11.10 6.05
C GLU A 136 -14.64 11.89 5.99
N ASP A 137 -13.90 11.98 7.11
CA ASP A 137 -12.58 12.63 7.15
C ASP A 137 -11.59 12.00 6.15
N ILE A 138 -11.64 10.66 6.00
CA ILE A 138 -10.76 9.95 5.05
C ILE A 138 -11.15 10.32 3.60
N LYS A 139 -12.45 10.38 3.29
CA LYS A 139 -12.94 10.75 1.95
C LYS A 139 -12.58 12.21 1.61
N GLU A 140 -12.60 13.10 2.59
CA GLU A 140 -12.29 14.53 2.43
C GLU A 140 -10.78 14.82 2.39
N ALA A 141 -9.93 13.89 2.84
CA ALA A 141 -8.48 14.07 2.88
C ALA A 141 -7.80 14.23 1.51
N GLY A 142 -8.52 13.92 0.41
CA GLY A 142 -8.05 14.12 -0.96
C GLY A 142 -6.77 13.36 -1.25
N ASN A 143 -5.70 14.07 -1.63
CA ASN A 143 -4.39 13.47 -1.95
C ASN A 143 -3.44 13.37 -0.73
N SER A 144 -3.93 13.61 0.49
CA SER A 144 -3.12 13.52 1.70
C SER A 144 -3.02 12.08 2.20
N LEU A 145 -1.91 11.74 2.88
CA LEU A 145 -1.84 10.52 3.67
C LEU A 145 -2.74 10.67 4.91
N VAL A 146 -3.34 9.57 5.36
CA VAL A 146 -4.28 9.56 6.48
C VAL A 146 -3.87 8.54 7.55
N TYR A 147 -4.04 8.89 8.82
CA TYR A 147 -3.81 8.02 9.97
C TYR A 147 -4.92 8.18 11.01
N ILE A 148 -5.08 7.24 11.94
CA ILE A 148 -6.14 7.29 12.98
C ILE A 148 -5.61 7.12 14.41
N GLU A 149 -4.35 6.71 14.59
CA GLU A 149 -3.66 6.59 15.88
C GLU A 149 -2.43 7.50 15.93
N ASP A 150 -2.09 8.06 17.10
CA ASP A 150 -0.90 8.90 17.26
C ASP A 150 0.41 8.10 17.20
#